data_AF-A0A679IBZ6-F1
#
_entry.id   AF-A0A679IBZ6-F1
#
_cell.length_a   1.000
_cell.length_b   1.000
_cell.length_c   1.000
_cell.angle_alpha   90.00
_cell.angle_beta   90.00
_cell.angle_gamma   90.00
#
_symmetry.space_group_name_H-M   'P 1'
#
loop_
_entity.id
_entity.type
_entity.pdbx_description
1 polymer ?
#
loop_
_entity_poly.entity_id
_entity_poly.type
_entity_poly.pdbx_seq_one_letter_code
_entity_poly.pdbx_strand_id
1 'polypeptide(L)'
;MAVSEVADRLGIGPTDTGDIVGLSQPTASRMLKGNYLLKEHSKEWELSAHLVRLYRALFSMVGGSDELASGWLRSSNKAFDSQKPIDLIKRVDGLLNVCEYLDAHRARI
;
A
#
# COMPACT_ATOMS: atom_id res chain seq x y z
N MET A 1 6.16 13.42 0.49
CA MET A 1 4.79 13.23 -0.02
C MET A 1 4.18 12.02 0.69
N ALA A 2 2.85 11.92 0.81
CA ALA A 2 2.22 10.82 1.58
C ALA A 2 2.63 9.42 1.09
N VAL A 3 2.73 9.20 -0.24
CA VAL A 3 3.12 7.90 -0.80
C VAL A 3 4.57 7.55 -0.50
N SER A 4 5.50 8.52 -0.56
CA SER A 4 6.91 8.27 -0.29
C SER A 4 7.15 7.88 1.17
N GLU A 5 6.42 8.50 2.09
CA GLU A 5 6.45 8.17 3.51
C GLU A 5 5.87 6.78 3.78
N VAL A 6 4.74 6.44 3.18
CA VAL A 6 4.14 5.10 3.31
C VAL A 6 5.05 4.01 2.75
N ALA A 7 5.66 4.25 1.58
CA ALA A 7 6.60 3.30 0.99
C ALA A 7 7.82 3.08 1.89
N ASP A 8 8.36 4.14 2.50
CA ASP A 8 9.48 4.04 3.44
C ASP A 8 9.11 3.24 4.69
N ARG A 9 7.99 3.58 5.34
CA ARG A 9 7.49 2.89 6.55
C ARG A 9 7.17 1.41 6.32
N LEU A 10 6.67 1.07 5.15
CA LEU A 10 6.38 -0.32 4.77
C LEU A 10 7.57 -1.04 4.11
N GLY A 11 8.70 -0.34 3.90
CA GLY A 11 9.87 -0.86 3.20
C GLY A 11 9.58 -1.29 1.75
N ILE A 12 8.66 -0.63 1.06
CA ILE A 12 8.25 -0.93 -0.32
C ILE A 12 9.20 -0.22 -1.28
N GLY A 13 9.86 -0.99 -2.15
CA GLY A 13 10.80 -0.45 -3.13
C GLY A 13 10.11 0.25 -4.31
N PRO A 14 10.87 0.93 -5.18
CA PRO A 14 10.33 1.63 -6.35
C PRO A 14 9.58 0.73 -7.34
N THR A 15 10.02 -0.53 -7.49
CA THR A 15 9.37 -1.51 -8.38
C THR A 15 7.96 -1.83 -7.88
N ASP A 16 7.86 -2.32 -6.65
CA ASP A 16 6.57 -2.65 -6.03
C ASP A 16 5.67 -1.41 -5.92
N THR A 17 6.24 -0.24 -5.59
CA THR A 17 5.48 1.02 -5.58
C THR A 17 4.87 1.30 -6.95
N GLY A 18 5.66 1.14 -8.02
CA GLY A 18 5.19 1.32 -9.39
C GLY A 18 4.04 0.39 -9.75
N ASP A 19 4.19 -0.90 -9.43
CA ASP A 19 3.16 -1.91 -9.67
C ASP A 19 1.85 -1.59 -8.92
N ILE A 20 1.94 -1.16 -7.66
CA ILE A 20 0.78 -0.84 -6.82
C ILE A 20 0.04 0.40 -7.31
N VAL A 21 0.77 1.46 -7.70
CA VAL A 21 0.17 2.77 -8.00
C VAL A 21 0.01 3.05 -9.50
N GLY A 22 0.31 2.08 -10.36
CA GLY A 22 0.16 2.21 -11.81
C GLY A 22 1.22 3.09 -12.48
N LEU A 23 2.43 3.15 -11.92
CA LEU A 23 3.55 3.91 -12.48
C LEU A 23 4.64 2.97 -13.00
N SER A 24 5.37 3.43 -14.03
CA SER A 24 6.63 2.77 -14.39
C SER A 24 7.65 2.91 -13.25
N GLN A 25 8.49 1.89 -13.05
CA GLN A 25 9.52 1.90 -12.00
C GLN A 25 10.39 3.18 -12.00
N PRO A 26 10.85 3.74 -13.15
CA PRO A 26 11.61 4.99 -13.14
C PRO A 26 10.79 6.18 -12.66
N THR A 27 9.49 6.21 -12.96
CA THR A 27 8.58 7.27 -12.49
C THR A 27 8.30 7.14 -11.01
N ALA A 28 8.05 5.92 -10.52
CA ALA A 28 7.93 5.64 -9.10
C ALA A 28 9.21 6.03 -8.34
N SER A 29 10.40 5.73 -8.88
CA SER A 29 11.68 6.14 -8.28
C SER A 29 11.80 7.67 -8.17
N ARG A 30 11.44 8.42 -9.23
CA ARG A 30 11.40 9.89 -9.17
C ARG A 30 10.39 10.39 -8.15
N MET A 31 9.21 9.77 -8.08
CA MET A 31 8.15 10.13 -7.13
C MET A 31 8.61 9.93 -5.68
N LEU A 32 9.22 8.79 -5.37
CA LEU A 32 9.75 8.48 -4.04
C LEU A 32 10.87 9.45 -3.63
N LYS A 33 11.63 9.97 -4.60
CA LYS A 33 12.66 11.02 -4.39
C LYS A 33 12.10 12.45 -4.36
N GLY A 34 10.79 12.64 -4.52
CA GLY A 34 10.16 13.96 -4.57
C GLY A 34 10.33 14.72 -5.91
N ASN A 35 10.86 14.07 -6.94
CA ASN A 35 11.12 14.65 -8.26
C ASN A 35 9.99 14.39 -9.27
N TYR A 36 8.84 13.90 -8.80
CA TYR A 36 7.64 13.70 -9.59
C TYR A 36 6.42 13.86 -8.70
N LEU A 37 5.46 14.68 -9.14
CA LEU A 37 4.19 14.89 -8.47
C LEU A 37 3.09 14.18 -9.27
N LEU A 38 2.23 13.46 -8.56
CA LEU A 38 1.03 12.88 -9.15
C LEU A 38 0.07 13.99 -9.57
N LYS A 39 -0.53 13.84 -10.74
CA LYS A 39 -1.61 14.73 -11.18
C LYS A 39 -2.87 14.40 -10.39
N GLU A 40 -3.48 15.39 -9.75
CA GLU A 40 -4.76 15.20 -9.07
C GLU A 40 -5.81 14.61 -10.03
N HIS A 41 -6.67 13.75 -9.49
CA HIS A 41 -7.72 13.02 -10.24
C HIS A 41 -7.21 12.09 -11.36
N SER A 42 -5.90 11.79 -11.42
CA SER A 42 -5.39 10.71 -12.28
C SER A 42 -5.61 9.34 -11.64
N LYS A 43 -5.53 8.28 -12.44
CA LYS A 43 -5.71 6.92 -11.91
C LYS A 43 -4.63 6.55 -10.89
N GLU A 44 -3.40 6.99 -11.15
CA GLU A 44 -2.24 6.78 -10.29
C GLU A 44 -2.38 7.53 -8.96
N TRP A 45 -3.05 8.70 -8.99
CA TRP A 45 -3.39 9.44 -7.78
C TRP A 45 -4.42 8.69 -6.92
N GLU A 46 -5.47 8.14 -7.54
CA GLU A 46 -6.45 7.32 -6.83
C GLU A 46 -5.84 6.06 -6.20
N LEU A 47 -5.02 5.32 -6.97
CA LEU A 47 -4.33 4.12 -6.47
C LEU A 47 -3.36 4.47 -5.33
N SER A 48 -2.65 5.58 -5.46
CA SER A 48 -1.81 6.13 -4.41
C SER A 48 -2.59 6.46 -3.14
N ALA A 49 -3.78 7.05 -3.27
CA ALA A 49 -4.66 7.33 -2.14
C ALA A 49 -5.14 6.04 -1.46
N HIS A 50 -5.46 4.98 -2.23
CA HIS A 50 -5.80 3.67 -1.68
C HIS A 50 -4.62 3.04 -0.92
N LEU A 51 -3.39 3.12 -1.43
CA LEU A 51 -2.21 2.64 -0.71
C LEU A 51 -2.01 3.37 0.63
N VAL A 52 -2.18 4.70 0.65
CA VAL A 52 -2.10 5.49 1.90
C VAL A 52 -3.21 5.08 2.87
N ARG A 53 -4.43 4.87 2.39
CA ARG A 53 -5.56 4.41 3.22
C ARG A 53 -5.29 3.03 3.81
N LEU A 54 -4.80 2.10 2.99
CA LEU A 54 -4.41 0.76 3.40
C LEU A 54 -3.38 0.81 4.54
N TYR A 55 -2.32 1.60 4.37
CA TYR A 55 -1.31 1.76 5.42
C TYR A 55 -1.92 2.27 6.72
N ARG A 56 -2.79 3.29 6.68
CA ARG A 56 -3.41 3.86 7.89
C ARG A 56 -4.30 2.84 8.61
N ALA A 57 -5.09 2.06 7.86
CA ALA A 57 -5.93 1.01 8.44
C ALA A 57 -5.07 -0.11 9.04
N LEU A 58 -4.03 -0.55 8.32
CA LEU A 58 -3.11 -1.57 8.77
C LEU A 58 -2.33 -1.13 10.02
N PHE A 59 -1.76 0.07 10.01
CA PHE A 59 -1.03 0.66 11.13
C PHE A 59 -1.89 0.70 12.39
N SER A 60 -3.16 1.10 12.27
CA SER A 60 -4.12 1.06 13.38
C SER A 60 -4.41 -0.37 13.85
N MET A 61 -4.55 -1.33 12.93
CA MET A 61 -4.85 -2.73 13.25
C MET A 61 -3.70 -3.42 14.00
N VAL A 62 -2.45 -3.10 13.67
CA VAL A 62 -1.26 -3.67 14.33
C VAL A 62 -0.80 -2.90 15.56
N GLY A 63 -1.59 -1.94 16.05
CA GLY A 63 -1.28 -1.18 17.28
C GLY A 63 -0.24 -0.08 17.12
N GLY A 64 -0.03 0.43 15.90
CA GLY A 64 0.81 1.59 15.63
C GLY A 64 2.31 1.32 15.48
N SER A 65 2.69 0.14 14.97
CA SER A 65 4.08 -0.17 14.62
C SER A 65 4.23 -0.37 13.10
N ASP A 66 5.19 0.36 12.52
CA ASP A 66 5.54 0.25 11.11
C ASP A 66 6.19 -1.11 10.81
N GLU A 67 6.99 -1.63 11.74
CA GLU A 67 7.61 -2.95 11.65
C GLU A 67 6.56 -4.06 11.59
N LEU A 68 5.54 -3.99 12.45
CA LEU A 68 4.43 -4.95 12.44
C LEU A 68 3.57 -4.80 11.19
N ALA A 69 3.34 -3.58 10.70
CA ALA A 69 2.60 -3.34 9.46
C ALA A 69 3.35 -3.93 8.25
N SER A 70 4.64 -3.65 8.13
CA SER A 70 5.51 -4.21 7.09
C SER A 70 5.57 -5.74 7.17
N GLY A 71 5.74 -6.28 8.39
CA GLY A 71 5.74 -7.72 8.65
C GLY A 71 4.42 -8.39 8.23
N TRP A 72 3.28 -7.79 8.56
CA TRP A 72 1.95 -8.29 8.19
C TRP A 72 1.77 -8.32 6.66
N LEU A 73 2.18 -7.27 5.95
CA LEU A 73 2.09 -7.23 4.48
C LEU A 73 2.90 -8.34 3.80
N ARG A 74 4.00 -8.77 4.43
CA ARG A 74 4.94 -9.77 3.89
C ARG A 74 4.69 -11.18 4.41
N SER A 75 3.76 -11.34 5.35
CA SER A 75 3.39 -12.63 5.93
C SER A 75 2.24 -13.27 5.16
N SER A 76 2.27 -14.60 5.04
CA SER A 76 1.13 -15.35 4.51
C SER A 76 -0.10 -15.09 5.38
N ASN A 77 -1.22 -14.76 4.74
CA ASN A 77 -2.45 -14.42 5.42
C ASN A 77 -3.59 -15.35 4.99
N LYS A 78 -4.19 -16.05 5.96
CA LYS A 78 -5.28 -17.00 5.73
C LYS A 78 -6.53 -16.35 5.14
N ALA A 79 -6.75 -15.06 5.36
CA ALA A 79 -7.86 -14.32 4.75
C ALA A 79 -7.72 -14.19 3.22
N PHE A 80 -6.51 -14.42 2.69
CA PHE A 80 -6.20 -14.31 1.27
C PHE A 80 -5.57 -15.59 0.72
N ASP A 81 -6.14 -16.75 1.06
CA ASP A 81 -5.67 -18.06 0.61
C ASP A 81 -4.19 -18.33 0.92
N SER A 82 -3.71 -17.82 2.06
CA SER A 82 -2.30 -17.88 2.50
C SER A 82 -1.30 -17.14 1.60
N GLN A 83 -1.78 -16.30 0.68
CA GLN A 83 -0.94 -15.37 -0.07
C GLN A 83 -0.45 -14.22 0.82
N LYS A 84 0.62 -13.55 0.39
CA LYS A 84 1.14 -12.35 1.06
C LYS A 84 0.38 -11.13 0.54
N PRO A 85 -0.17 -10.27 1.41
CA PRO A 85 -0.85 -9.05 0.98
C PRO A 85 -0.03 -8.18 0.03
N ILE A 86 1.29 -8.07 0.21
CA ILE A 86 2.17 -7.28 -0.65
C ILE A 86 2.14 -7.71 -2.13
N ASP A 87 1.90 -8.99 -2.41
CA ASP A 87 1.82 -9.51 -3.77
C ASP A 87 0.45 -9.24 -4.38
N LEU A 88 -0.61 -9.28 -3.56
CA LEU A 88 -1.99 -9.02 -3.99
C LEU A 88 -2.19 -7.55 -4.38
N ILE A 89 -1.66 -6.62 -3.58
CA ILE A 89 -1.90 -5.18 -3.78
C ILE A 89 -1.23 -4.60 -5.03
N LYS A 90 -0.41 -5.40 -5.74
CA LYS A 90 0.14 -5.07 -7.07
C LYS A 90 -0.92 -5.11 -8.18
N ARG A 91 -2.06 -5.74 -7.91
CA ARG A 91 -3.24 -5.72 -8.79
C ARG A 91 -4.30 -4.84 -8.17
N VAL A 92 -5.05 -4.09 -8.99
CA VAL A 92 -6.07 -3.15 -8.52
C VAL A 92 -7.15 -3.85 -7.70
N ASP A 93 -7.64 -5.00 -8.15
CA ASP A 93 -8.62 -5.81 -7.41
C ASP A 93 -8.06 -6.32 -6.08
N GLY A 94 -6.79 -6.74 -6.06
CA GLY A 94 -6.12 -7.13 -4.82
C GLY A 94 -5.93 -5.98 -3.83
N LEU A 95 -5.58 -4.78 -4.32
CA LEU A 95 -5.47 -3.57 -3.49
C LEU A 95 -6.81 -3.23 -2.82
N LEU A 96 -7.90 -3.24 -3.59
CA LEU A 96 -9.24 -2.99 -3.08
C LEU A 96 -9.68 -4.05 -2.07
N ASN A 97 -9.49 -5.35 -2.38
CA ASN A 97 -9.83 -6.45 -1.48
C ASN A 97 -9.11 -6.35 -0.12
N VAL A 98 -7.80 -6.04 -0.12
CA VAL A 98 -7.05 -5.86 1.13
C VAL A 98 -7.54 -4.63 1.91
N CYS A 99 -7.88 -3.53 1.23
CA CYS A 99 -8.47 -2.36 1.89
C CYS A 99 -9.80 -2.71 2.57
N GLU A 100 -10.70 -3.39 1.86
CA GLU A 100 -12.00 -3.83 2.38
C GLU A 100 -11.85 -4.75 3.60
N TYR A 101 -10.91 -5.69 3.55
CA TYR A 101 -10.60 -6.56 4.68
C TYR A 101 -10.18 -5.76 5.93
N LEU A 102 -9.28 -4.78 5.77
CA LEU A 102 -8.77 -3.96 6.88
C LEU A 102 -9.86 -3.04 7.46
N ASP A 103 -10.67 -2.43 6.59
CA ASP A 103 -11.79 -1.58 7.01
C ASP A 103 -12.85 -2.40 7.77
N ALA A 104 -13.15 -3.61 7.32
CA ALA A 104 -14.06 -4.53 8.00
C ALA A 104 -13.53 -5.02 9.36
N HIS A 105 -12.20 -5.11 9.53
CA HIS A 105 -11.58 -5.42 10.83
C HIS A 105 -11.72 -4.25 11.80
N ARG A 106 -11.49 -3.02 11.32
CA ARG A 106 -11.57 -1.81 12.14
C ARG A 106 -12.98 -1.53 12.65
N ALA A 107 -14.01 -1.82 11.86
CA ALA A 107 -15.42 -1.60 12.25
C ALA A 107 -15.90 -2.52 13.40
N ARG A 108 -15.12 -3.54 13.78
CA ARG A 108 -15.48 -4.50 14.85
C ARG A 108 -14.84 -4.17 16.21
N ILE A 109 -13.90 -3.21 16.24
CA ILE A 109 -13.15 -2.82 17.45
C ILE A 109 -13.86 -1.66 18.14
#